data_AF-A0A6V7KRQ5-F1
#
_entry.id   AF-A0A6V7KRQ5-F1
#
_cell.length_a   1.000
_cell.length_b   1.000
_cell.length_c   1.000
_cell.angle_alpha   90.00
_cell.angle_beta   90.00
_cell.angle_gamma   90.00
#
_symmetry.space_group_name_H-M   'P 1'
#
loop_
_entity.id
_entity.type
_entity.pdbx_description
1 polymer ?
#
loop_
_entity_poly.entity_id
_entity_poly.type
_entity_poly.pdbx_seq_one_letter_code
_entity_poly.pdbx_strand_id
1 'polypeptide(L)' 'YEYSFPFLSPRCGIRVDDNMVTPLWKHLLSTENPTLALVGLPFYVCAFSMFDLQ' A
#
# COMPACT_ATOMS: atom_id res chain seq x y z
N TYR A 1 1.47 -14.97 3.58
CA TYR A 1 1.86 -14.24 2.36
C TYR A 1 2.55 -12.97 2.80
N GLU A 2 3.59 -12.56 2.09
CA GLU A 2 4.33 -11.32 2.35
C GLU A 2 4.10 -10.32 1.22
N TYR A 3 4.00 -9.02 1.53
CA TYR A 3 3.94 -7.99 0.50
C TYR A 3 5.27 -7.90 -0.23
N SER A 4 5.20 -7.93 -1.57
CA SER A 4 6.36 -7.79 -2.44
C SER A 4 5.99 -6.98 -3.66
N PHE A 5 6.77 -5.92 -3.92
CA PHE A 5 6.58 -5.03 -5.06
C PHE A 5 7.87 -4.90 -5.86
N PRO A 6 8.35 -5.98 -6.51
CA PRO A 6 9.64 -5.99 -7.22
C PRO A 6 9.69 -5.00 -8.39
N PHE A 7 8.54 -4.48 -8.81
CA PHE A 7 8.41 -3.47 -9.86
C PHE A 7 8.53 -2.02 -9.34
N LEU A 8 8.38 -1.77 -8.04
CA LEU A 8 8.50 -0.42 -7.48
C LEU A 8 9.99 -0.07 -7.33
N SER A 9 10.38 1.06 -7.92
CA SER A 9 11.71 1.61 -7.69
C SER A 9 11.85 2.07 -6.23
N PRO A 10 13.04 1.93 -5.60
CA PRO A 10 13.30 2.52 -4.29
C PRO A 10 13.02 4.03 -4.22
N ARG A 11 13.07 4.72 -5.38
CA ARG A 11 12.75 6.17 -5.49
C ARG A 11 11.28 6.49 -5.20
N CYS A 12 10.39 5.49 -5.21
CA CYS A 12 8.98 5.67 -4.87
C CYS A 12 8.75 5.94 -3.37
N GLY A 13 9.77 5.77 -2.52
CA GLY A 13 9.68 6.02 -1.08
C GLY A 13 8.90 4.97 -0.28
N ILE A 14 8.28 4.00 -0.97
CA ILE A 14 7.57 2.88 -0.33
C ILE A 14 8.55 1.78 0.03
N ARG A 15 8.44 1.28 1.26
CA ARG A 15 9.15 0.10 1.75
C ARG A 15 8.19 -0.87 2.43
N VAL A 16 8.63 -2.10 2.56
CA VAL A 16 7.96 -3.14 3.36
C VAL A 16 8.87 -3.45 4.54
N ASP A 17 8.37 -3.27 5.76
CA ASP A 17 9.09 -3.54 7.01
C ASP A 17 8.20 -4.41 7.91
N ASP A 18 8.70 -5.58 8.33
CA ASP A 18 7.92 -6.60 9.05
C ASP A 18 6.51 -6.85 8.44
N ASN A 19 6.49 -7.02 7.11
CA ASN A 19 5.27 -7.18 6.31
C ASN A 19 4.27 -6.00 6.37
N MET A 20 4.72 -4.81 6.76
CA MET A 20 3.94 -3.56 6.73
C MET A 20 4.44 -2.64 5.61
N VAL A 21 3.53 -2.21 4.74
CA VAL A 21 3.83 -1.24 3.67
C VAL A 21 3.76 0.19 4.22
N THR A 22 4.85 0.94 4.09
CA THR A 22 5.00 2.26 4.73
C THR A 22 5.95 3.16 3.94
N PRO A 23 5.82 4.50 3.99
CA PRO A 23 4.76 5.27 4.64
C PRO A 23 3.53 5.46 3.74
N LEU A 24 2.34 5.21 4.29
CA LEU A 24 1.06 5.38 3.61
C LEU A 24 0.03 6.06 4.52
N TRP A 25 -0.66 7.07 4.01
CA TRP A 25 -1.85 7.61 4.66
C TRP A 25 -3.04 6.66 4.42
N LYS A 26 -3.71 6.28 5.50
CA LYS A 26 -4.86 5.33 5.52
C LYS A 26 -4.61 4.04 4.73
N HIS A 27 -3.37 3.55 4.70
CA HIS A 27 -2.99 2.34 3.95
C HIS A 27 -3.32 2.40 2.44
N LEU A 28 -3.31 3.61 1.86
CA LEU A 28 -3.70 3.86 0.48
C LEU A 28 -2.71 4.77 -0.25
N LEU A 29 -2.51 6.00 0.24
CA LEU A 29 -1.77 7.04 -0.49
C LEU A 29 -0.35 7.20 0.05
N SER A 30 0.66 7.25 -0.82
CA SER A 30 2.02 7.60 -0.40
C SER A 30 2.08 9.01 0.15
N THR A 31 2.68 9.16 1.33
CA THR A 31 2.88 10.48 1.95
C THR A 31 4.02 11.25 1.30
N GLU A 32 4.95 10.56 0.63
CA GLU A 32 6.11 11.15 -0.03
C GLU A 32 5.85 11.46 -1.50
N ASN A 33 4.93 10.72 -2.13
CA ASN A 33 4.49 10.96 -3.50
C ASN A 33 2.95 10.84 -3.62
N PRO A 34 2.19 11.94 -3.44
CA PRO A 34 0.72 11.91 -3.46
C PRO A 34 0.06 11.53 -4.79
N THR A 35 0.84 11.20 -5.82
CA THR A 35 0.33 10.63 -7.09
C THR A 35 0.41 9.10 -7.13
N LEU A 36 0.99 8.46 -6.10
CA LEU A 36 1.11 7.02 -5.95
C LEU A 36 0.13 6.51 -4.89
N ALA A 37 -0.71 5.55 -5.28
CA ALA A 37 -1.63 4.84 -4.39
C ALA A 37 -1.49 3.32 -4.53
N LEU A 38 -1.76 2.59 -3.45
CA LEU A 38 -1.79 1.12 -3.39
C LEU A 38 -3.13 0.66 -2.82
N VAL A 39 -3.90 -0.08 -3.62
CA VAL A 39 -5.23 -0.60 -3.25
C VAL A 39 -5.12 -2.06 -2.83
N GLY A 40 -5.93 -2.46 -1.85
CA GLY A 40 -6.02 -3.84 -1.39
C GLY A 40 -4.88 -4.31 -0.50
N LEU A 41 -4.23 -3.36 0.18
CA LEU A 41 -3.29 -3.70 1.24
C LEU A 41 -3.97 -4.30 2.47
N PRO A 42 -5.00 -3.72 3.10
CA PRO A 42 -5.47 -4.26 4.38
C PRO A 42 -6.05 -5.68 4.24
N PHE A 43 -5.82 -6.52 5.25
CA PHE A 43 -6.18 -7.94 5.27
C PHE A 43 -7.18 -8.24 6.40
N TYR A 44 -7.90 -9.37 6.33
CA TYR A 44 -9.06 -9.70 7.19
C TYR A 44 -10.20 -8.65 7.12
N VAL A 45 -10.69 -8.39 5.91
CA VAL A 45 -11.68 -7.34 5.61
C VAL A 45 -12.79 -7.83 4.69
N CYS A 46 -13.85 -7.02 4.54
CA CYS A 46 -14.79 -7.17 3.43
C CYS A 46 -14.15 -6.60 2.15
N ALA A 47 -13.43 -7.45 1.41
CA ALA A 47 -12.57 -7.02 0.31
C ALA A 47 -13.27 -6.15 -0.73
N PHE A 48 -14.42 -6.59 -1.27
CA PHE A 48 -15.11 -5.84 -2.32
C PHE A 48 -15.60 -4.47 -1.86
N SER A 49 -16.23 -4.38 -0.68
CA SER A 49 -16.69 -3.09 -0.15
C SER A 49 -15.51 -2.16 0.17
N MET A 50 -14.37 -2.70 0.62
CA MET A 50 -13.17 -1.89 0.83
C MET A 50 -12.61 -1.38 -0.50
N PHE A 51 -12.46 -2.25 -1.51
CA PHE A 51 -11.90 -1.83 -2.81
C PHE A 51 -12.77 -0.76 -3.48
N ASP A 52 -14.08 -0.78 -3.26
CA ASP A 52 -14.98 0.25 -3.78
C ASP A 52 -14.81 1.60 -3.07
N LEU A 53 -14.40 1.59 -1.80
CA LEU A 53 -14.17 2.80 -0.99
C LEU A 53 -12.73 3.35 -1.07
N GLN A 54 -11.77 2.53 -1.52
CA GLN A 54 -10.36 2.89 -1.69
C GLN A 54 -10.10 3.49 -3.06
#